data_AF-A0A7N2KSD9-F1
#
_entry.id   AF-A0A7N2KSD9-F1
#
_cell.length_a   1.000
_cell.length_b   1.000
_cell.length_c   1.000
_cell.angle_alpha   90.00
_cell.angle_beta   90.00
_cell.angle_gamma   90.00
#
_symmetry.space_group_name_H-M   'P 1'
#
loop_
_entity.id
_entity.type
_entity.pdbx_description
1 polymer ?
#
loop_
_entity_poly.entity_id
_entity_poly.type
_entity_poly.pdbx_seq_one_letter_code
_entity_poly.pdbx_strand_id
1 'polypeptide(L)'
;MLGTLKGVPCISVEIKPKCGFLPCSKFISEGNAVKRIITRFRMHQTLKLHQGEISELSEYNPLDLFSKSEGKIHKAINDLFTTPQNNFRVFLNGSLIFGGLGGGADSTNVVTSEAFEDALKPVIRGDSGLCTKNFLQLVSETVYKSGILDQLLEVQKLDKFDIEGAIHAYYDIISESCPVCGELGEEVSHRYTSLHSIPMDESLKIVKDYLVAATAKDCSLMISFRPRADGDLGSPYNVHLESTNQTFDYKASFIDLDLKPLKKMGKYYELDKKIVRCYTKDGGHRTRSR
;
A
#
# COMPACT_ATOMS: atom_id res chain seq x y z
N MET A 1 7.98 17.77 -22.47
CA MET A 1 6.72 18.04 -23.20
C MET A 1 6.12 16.70 -23.61
N LEU A 2 5.15 16.19 -22.85
CA LEU A 2 4.38 15.01 -23.22
C LEU A 2 3.25 15.48 -24.15
N GLY A 3 3.28 15.02 -25.39
CA GLY A 3 2.30 15.36 -26.41
C GLY A 3 0.90 14.89 -26.00
N THR A 4 0.04 15.84 -25.65
CA THR A 4 -1.40 15.64 -25.61
C THR A 4 -1.89 15.40 -27.03
N LEU A 5 -2.14 14.14 -27.38
CA LEU A 5 -3.04 13.81 -28.50
C LEU A 5 -4.38 14.49 -28.22
N LYS A 6 -4.63 15.62 -28.88
CA LYS A 6 -5.89 16.37 -28.79
C LYS A 6 -7.03 15.43 -29.19
N GLY A 7 -7.86 15.02 -28.23
CA GLY A 7 -9.21 14.49 -28.53
C GLY A 7 -9.75 13.41 -27.58
N VAL A 8 -8.92 12.54 -27.01
CA VAL A 8 -9.40 11.41 -26.21
C VAL A 8 -9.06 11.61 -24.73
N PRO A 9 -10.03 11.57 -23.80
CA PRO A 9 -9.76 11.78 -22.39
C PRO A 9 -8.92 10.63 -21.82
N CYS A 10 -8.04 10.97 -20.88
CA CYS A 10 -7.22 10.02 -20.13
C CYS A 10 -7.58 10.12 -18.65
N ILE A 11 -7.95 9.00 -18.05
CA ILE A 11 -8.16 8.90 -16.60
C ILE A 11 -7.03 8.10 -15.98
N SER A 12 -6.46 8.58 -14.89
CA SER A 12 -5.40 7.89 -14.17
C SER A 12 -5.75 7.73 -12.70
N VAL A 13 -5.40 6.58 -12.13
CA VAL A 13 -5.53 6.30 -10.70
C VAL A 13 -4.16 6.12 -10.09
N GLU A 14 -3.92 6.73 -8.93
CA GLU A 14 -2.76 6.50 -8.08
C GLU A 14 -3.21 5.72 -6.84
N ILE A 15 -2.58 4.58 -6.59
CA ILE A 15 -2.82 3.72 -5.43
C ILE A 15 -1.52 3.63 -4.62
N LYS A 16 -1.56 3.91 -3.31
CA LYS A 16 -0.48 3.54 -2.39
C LYS A 16 -0.84 2.22 -1.71
N PRO A 17 -0.35 1.07 -2.20
CA PRO A 17 -0.86 -0.24 -1.80
C PRO A 17 -0.38 -0.68 -0.41
N LYS A 18 0.66 -0.05 0.14
CA LYS A 18 1.26 -0.40 1.43
C LYS A 18 1.76 -1.86 1.45
N CYS A 19 1.97 -2.42 2.65
CA CYS A 19 2.54 -3.76 2.84
C CYS A 19 1.47 -4.84 2.68
N GLY A 20 1.63 -5.70 1.67
CA GLY A 20 0.67 -6.73 1.27
C GLY A 20 0.81 -8.09 1.94
N PHE A 21 1.62 -8.22 3.00
CA PHE A 21 1.81 -9.47 3.73
C PHE A 21 1.90 -9.25 5.25
N LEU A 22 1.65 -10.32 6.00
CA LEU A 22 1.90 -10.38 7.44
C LEU A 22 3.30 -10.95 7.69
N PRO A 23 4.12 -10.35 8.56
CA PRO A 23 5.45 -10.85 8.84
C PRO A 23 5.41 -12.21 9.54
N CYS A 24 6.30 -13.12 9.14
CA CYS A 24 6.48 -14.44 9.74
C CYS A 24 7.79 -14.58 10.54
N SER A 25 8.56 -13.50 10.65
CA SER A 25 9.90 -13.49 11.28
C SER A 25 9.89 -14.14 12.67
N LYS A 26 10.85 -15.03 12.93
CA LYS A 26 11.09 -15.62 14.27
C LYS A 26 11.60 -14.59 15.29
N PHE A 27 12.02 -13.42 14.83
CA PHE A 27 12.57 -12.33 15.64
C PHE A 27 11.48 -11.41 16.21
N ILE A 28 10.23 -11.55 15.79
CA ILE A 28 9.10 -10.88 16.46
C ILE A 28 8.93 -11.47 17.86
N SER A 29 9.01 -10.63 18.88
CA SER A 29 8.80 -11.01 20.29
C SER A 29 7.36 -11.50 20.55
N GLU A 30 7.17 -12.36 21.57
CA GLU A 30 5.83 -12.85 21.94
C GLU A 30 4.90 -11.71 22.38
N GLY A 31 5.44 -10.68 23.05
CA GLY A 31 4.71 -9.47 23.39
C GLY A 31 4.18 -8.70 22.16
N ASN A 32 4.77 -8.93 20.99
CA ASN A 32 4.38 -8.31 19.72
C ASN A 32 3.72 -9.31 18.75
N ALA A 33 3.24 -10.47 19.22
CA ALA A 33 2.63 -11.52 18.39
C ALA A 33 1.47 -11.03 17.52
N VAL A 34 0.79 -9.93 17.90
CA VAL A 34 -0.24 -9.27 17.11
C VAL A 34 0.20 -8.92 15.68
N LYS A 35 1.50 -8.66 15.47
CA LYS A 35 2.08 -8.37 14.14
C LYS A 35 1.91 -9.52 13.15
N ARG A 36 1.80 -10.77 13.64
CA ARG A 36 1.62 -11.97 12.82
C ARG A 36 0.18 -12.14 12.31
N ILE A 37 -0.78 -11.40 12.87
CA ILE A 37 -2.21 -11.56 12.60
C ILE A 37 -2.90 -10.28 12.14
N ILE A 38 -2.40 -9.10 12.53
CA ILE A 38 -2.94 -7.81 12.12
C ILE A 38 -1.94 -7.09 11.22
N THR A 39 -2.44 -6.52 10.12
CA THR A 39 -1.59 -5.81 9.16
C THR A 39 -0.93 -4.60 9.79
N ARG A 40 0.29 -4.29 9.32
CA ARG A 40 1.00 -3.08 9.72
C ARG A 40 0.20 -1.81 9.40
N PHE A 41 -0.56 -1.82 8.31
CA PHE A 41 -1.47 -0.71 7.93
C PHE A 41 -2.56 -0.51 8.98
N ARG A 42 -3.28 -1.57 9.36
CA ARG A 42 -4.36 -1.49 10.35
C ARG A 42 -3.88 -1.03 11.71
N MET A 43 -2.75 -1.56 12.20
CA MET A 43 -2.18 -1.09 13.47
C MET A 43 -1.77 0.38 13.40
N HIS A 44 -1.22 0.82 12.26
CA HIS A 44 -0.82 2.22 12.06
C HIS A 44 -2.02 3.17 12.01
N GLN A 45 -3.15 2.75 11.43
CA GLN A 45 -4.39 3.54 11.43
C GLN A 45 -4.80 3.92 12.88
N THR A 46 -4.71 3.00 13.84
CA THR A 46 -5.00 3.30 15.26
C THR A 46 -4.08 4.41 15.81
N LEU A 47 -2.77 4.32 15.55
CA LEU A 47 -1.85 5.37 15.99
C LEU A 47 -2.17 6.72 15.34
N LYS A 48 -2.42 6.72 14.02
CA LYS A 48 -2.76 7.94 13.28
C LYS A 48 -4.03 8.61 13.80
N LEU A 49 -5.04 7.81 14.14
CA LEU A 49 -6.28 8.31 14.73
C LEU A 49 -6.02 8.96 16.09
N HIS A 50 -5.23 8.30 16.96
CA HIS A 50 -4.83 8.86 18.27
C HIS A 50 -4.02 10.16 18.13
N GLN A 51 -3.25 10.31 17.06
CA GLN A 51 -2.46 11.50 16.77
C GLN A 51 -3.25 12.60 16.05
N GLY A 52 -4.51 12.35 15.69
CA GLY A 52 -5.32 13.29 14.90
C GLY A 52 -4.84 13.47 13.46
N GLU A 53 -4.01 12.55 12.93
CA GLU A 53 -3.54 12.58 11.54
C GLU A 53 -4.63 12.13 10.54
N ILE A 54 -5.64 11.42 11.04
CA ILE A 54 -6.82 10.95 10.29
C ILE A 54 -8.06 11.16 11.15
N SER A 55 -9.20 11.45 10.50
CA SER A 55 -10.51 11.62 11.14
C SER A 55 -11.17 10.29 11.50
N GLU A 56 -10.87 9.23 10.74
CA GLU A 56 -11.43 7.88 10.92
C GLU A 56 -10.47 6.79 10.45
N LEU A 57 -10.72 5.55 10.89
CA LEU A 57 -9.94 4.40 10.43
C LEU A 57 -10.37 4.01 9.02
N SER A 58 -9.40 3.87 8.12
CA SER A 58 -9.67 3.37 6.78
C SER A 58 -10.24 1.94 6.80
N GLU A 59 -11.19 1.70 5.91
CA GLU A 59 -11.75 0.37 5.62
C GLU A 59 -10.78 -0.50 4.80
N TYR A 60 -9.80 0.13 4.14
CA TYR A 60 -8.88 -0.53 3.23
C TYR A 60 -7.98 -1.54 3.94
N ASN A 61 -7.90 -2.73 3.36
CA ASN A 61 -6.99 -3.78 3.78
C ASN A 61 -6.01 -4.16 2.65
N PRO A 62 -4.69 -3.94 2.83
CA PRO A 62 -3.69 -4.35 1.85
C PRO A 62 -3.74 -5.83 1.49
N LEU A 63 -4.05 -6.72 2.45
CA LEU A 63 -4.08 -8.16 2.14
C LEU A 63 -5.16 -8.52 1.12
N ASP A 64 -6.26 -7.76 1.06
CA ASP A 64 -7.31 -7.98 0.07
C ASP A 64 -6.87 -7.53 -1.32
N LEU A 65 -6.14 -6.40 -1.42
CA LEU A 65 -5.56 -5.91 -2.69
C LEU A 65 -4.49 -6.86 -3.25
N PHE A 66 -3.69 -7.48 -2.37
CA PHE A 66 -2.63 -8.44 -2.76
C PHE A 66 -3.09 -9.91 -2.78
N SER A 67 -4.40 -10.16 -2.65
CA SER A 67 -4.94 -11.52 -2.43
C SER A 67 -4.97 -12.42 -3.67
N LYS A 68 -4.80 -11.85 -4.87
CA LYS A 68 -5.08 -12.50 -6.16
C LYS A 68 -6.52 -13.03 -6.28
N SER A 69 -7.44 -12.55 -5.45
CA SER A 69 -8.87 -12.87 -5.54
C SER A 69 -9.59 -11.66 -6.08
N GLU A 70 -10.23 -11.81 -7.24
CA GLU A 70 -10.97 -10.73 -7.92
C GLU A 70 -11.96 -10.03 -6.98
N GLY A 71 -12.77 -10.79 -6.24
CA GLY A 71 -13.74 -10.23 -5.29
C GLY A 71 -13.09 -9.44 -4.14
N LYS A 72 -11.96 -9.90 -3.62
CA LYS A 72 -11.22 -9.18 -2.56
C LYS A 72 -10.50 -7.94 -3.08
N ILE A 73 -9.92 -8.02 -4.29
CA ILE A 73 -9.34 -6.86 -4.96
C ILE A 73 -10.42 -5.82 -5.21
N HIS A 74 -11.58 -6.23 -5.70
CA HIS A 74 -12.69 -5.30 -5.91
C HIS A 74 -13.15 -4.65 -4.60
N LYS A 75 -13.28 -5.43 -3.53
CA LYS A 75 -13.55 -4.88 -2.19
C LYS A 75 -12.49 -3.84 -1.80
N ALA A 76 -11.20 -4.15 -1.94
CA ALA A 76 -10.12 -3.26 -1.57
C ALA A 76 -10.13 -1.94 -2.37
N ILE A 77 -10.49 -1.99 -3.66
CA ILE A 77 -10.66 -0.79 -4.49
C ILE A 77 -11.87 0.05 -4.04
N ASN A 78 -12.98 -0.58 -3.64
CA ASN A 78 -14.12 0.14 -3.04
C ASN A 78 -13.74 0.77 -1.69
N ASP A 79 -13.05 0.04 -0.81
CA ASP A 79 -12.63 0.56 0.49
C ASP A 79 -11.69 1.78 0.34
N LEU A 80 -10.80 1.74 -0.66
CA LEU A 80 -9.94 2.86 -1.06
C LEU A 80 -10.74 4.05 -1.60
N PHE A 81 -11.86 3.81 -2.28
CA PHE A 81 -12.76 4.88 -2.68
C PHE A 81 -13.54 5.45 -1.50
N THR A 82 -14.03 4.62 -0.57
CA THR A 82 -14.77 5.10 0.62
C THR A 82 -13.89 5.92 1.55
N THR A 83 -12.66 5.44 1.82
CA THR A 83 -11.71 6.07 2.74
C THR A 83 -10.34 6.31 2.07
N PRO A 84 -10.26 7.27 1.13
CA PRO A 84 -9.09 7.44 0.27
C PRO A 84 -7.81 7.81 1.00
N GLN A 85 -7.91 8.63 2.06
CA GLN A 85 -6.76 9.13 2.80
C GLN A 85 -5.63 9.58 1.86
N ASN A 86 -4.41 9.06 2.02
CA ASN A 86 -3.31 9.27 1.09
C ASN A 86 -3.02 8.04 0.22
N ASN A 87 -3.98 7.12 0.14
CA ASN A 87 -3.86 5.83 -0.51
C ASN A 87 -4.52 5.77 -1.89
N PHE A 88 -5.44 6.68 -2.21
CA PHE A 88 -6.17 6.67 -3.47
C PHE A 88 -6.37 8.07 -4.03
N ARG A 89 -6.01 8.27 -5.30
CA ARG A 89 -6.26 9.51 -6.04
C ARG A 89 -6.66 9.21 -7.47
N VAL A 90 -7.48 10.06 -8.06
CA VAL A 90 -7.90 9.95 -9.45
C VAL A 90 -7.71 11.27 -10.17
N PHE A 91 -7.19 11.19 -11.39
CA PHE A 91 -6.85 12.32 -12.24
C PHE A 91 -7.53 12.19 -13.60
N LEU A 92 -8.15 13.26 -14.08
CA LEU A 92 -8.66 13.38 -15.44
C LEU A 92 -7.79 14.36 -16.22
N ASN A 93 -7.18 13.90 -17.30
CA ASN A 93 -6.26 14.68 -18.13
C ASN A 93 -5.16 15.39 -17.30
N GLY A 94 -4.66 14.71 -16.26
CA GLY A 94 -3.64 15.22 -15.34
C GLY A 94 -4.16 16.15 -14.23
N SER A 95 -5.45 16.50 -14.23
CA SER A 95 -6.07 17.29 -13.17
C SER A 95 -6.69 16.38 -12.12
N LEU A 96 -6.42 16.61 -10.83
CA LEU A 96 -6.99 15.83 -9.74
C LEU A 96 -8.52 16.01 -9.70
N ILE A 97 -9.27 14.91 -9.74
CA ILE A 97 -10.73 14.89 -9.64
C ILE A 97 -11.24 14.17 -8.39
N PHE A 98 -10.39 13.40 -7.71
CA PHE A 98 -10.74 12.69 -6.48
C PHE A 98 -9.51 12.42 -5.60
N GLY A 99 -9.68 12.52 -4.27
CA GLY A 99 -8.61 12.38 -3.28
C GLY A 99 -7.99 13.74 -2.87
N GLY A 100 -6.89 13.70 -2.11
CA GLY A 100 -6.29 14.88 -1.48
C GLY A 100 -4.99 15.36 -2.13
N LEU A 101 -4.83 16.68 -2.31
CA LEU A 101 -3.56 17.33 -2.69
C LEU A 101 -2.63 17.41 -1.49
N GLY A 102 -1.49 16.70 -1.50
CA GLY A 102 -0.41 16.88 -0.51
C GLY A 102 -0.73 16.50 0.94
N GLY A 103 -1.97 16.12 1.26
CA GLY A 103 -2.44 15.59 2.54
C GLY A 103 -3.31 14.33 2.35
N GLY A 104 -3.83 13.78 3.45
CA GLY A 104 -4.89 12.77 3.38
C GLY A 104 -6.22 13.41 2.99
N ALA A 105 -7.03 12.71 2.19
CA ALA A 105 -8.42 13.07 1.98
C ALA A 105 -9.32 12.51 3.10
N ASP A 106 -10.39 13.24 3.42
CA ASP A 106 -11.49 12.76 4.25
C ASP A 106 -12.23 11.61 3.55
N SER A 107 -13.13 10.95 4.28
CA SER A 107 -14.04 9.97 3.68
C SER A 107 -14.93 10.59 2.60
N THR A 108 -15.30 9.73 1.66
CA THR A 108 -16.17 10.11 0.56
C THR A 108 -17.58 10.34 1.08
N ASN A 109 -18.02 11.59 1.01
CA ASN A 109 -19.39 11.98 1.28
C ASN A 109 -20.20 12.11 -0.02
N VAL A 110 -21.51 12.34 0.13
CA VAL A 110 -22.46 12.46 -1.00
C VAL A 110 -21.99 13.49 -2.03
N VAL A 111 -21.57 14.67 -1.59
CA VAL A 111 -21.14 15.77 -2.48
C VAL A 111 -19.89 15.38 -3.28
N THR A 112 -18.90 14.80 -2.63
CA THR A 112 -17.67 14.34 -3.30
C THR A 112 -17.93 13.17 -4.26
N SER A 113 -18.87 12.29 -3.92
CA SER A 113 -19.26 11.15 -4.75
C SER A 113 -19.99 11.63 -6.01
N GLU A 114 -20.93 12.57 -5.88
CA GLU A 114 -21.67 13.16 -7.01
C GLU A 114 -20.74 13.93 -7.96
N ALA A 115 -19.83 14.75 -7.42
CA ALA A 115 -18.85 15.47 -8.23
C ALA A 115 -17.91 14.52 -8.99
N PHE A 116 -17.50 13.42 -8.34
CA PHE A 116 -16.68 12.40 -8.99
C PHE A 116 -17.44 11.65 -10.09
N GLU A 117 -18.68 11.24 -9.83
CA GLU A 117 -19.57 10.61 -10.81
C GLU A 117 -19.70 11.48 -12.07
N ASP A 118 -19.95 12.78 -11.89
CA ASP A 118 -20.06 13.73 -13.00
C ASP A 118 -18.74 13.87 -13.79
N ALA A 119 -17.60 13.88 -13.08
CA ALA A 119 -16.29 13.98 -13.71
C ALA A 119 -15.92 12.73 -14.55
N LEU A 120 -16.52 11.57 -14.28
CA LEU A 120 -16.27 10.33 -15.00
C LEU A 120 -17.03 10.21 -16.33
N LYS A 121 -18.15 10.92 -16.49
CA LYS A 121 -19.05 10.86 -17.67
C LYS A 121 -18.35 10.98 -19.04
N PRO A 122 -17.28 11.79 -19.21
CA PRO A 122 -16.57 11.87 -20.49
C PRO A 122 -15.81 10.59 -20.87
N VAL A 123 -15.56 9.69 -19.91
CA VAL A 123 -14.66 8.53 -20.06
C VAL A 123 -15.41 7.20 -19.92
N ILE A 124 -16.29 7.12 -18.92
CA ILE A 124 -17.03 5.91 -18.55
C ILE A 124 -18.48 6.09 -18.95
N ARG A 125 -19.01 5.16 -19.75
CA ARG A 125 -20.43 5.08 -20.09
C ARG A 125 -21.20 4.51 -18.89
N GLY A 126 -22.36 5.08 -18.61
CA GLY A 126 -23.25 4.59 -17.57
C GLY A 126 -24.37 5.58 -17.28
N ASP A 127 -25.48 5.08 -16.77
CA ASP A 127 -26.52 5.91 -16.18
C ASP A 127 -26.01 6.55 -14.88
N SER A 128 -26.78 7.51 -14.35
CA SER A 128 -26.43 8.21 -13.10
C SER A 128 -26.18 7.23 -11.95
N GLY A 129 -25.00 7.31 -11.33
CA GLY A 129 -24.55 6.44 -10.24
C GLY A 129 -23.85 5.16 -10.70
N LEU A 130 -23.81 4.88 -12.01
CA LEU A 130 -23.12 3.71 -12.56
C LEU A 130 -21.69 4.02 -13.02
N CYS A 131 -21.32 5.27 -13.29
CA CYS A 131 -19.99 5.61 -13.79
C CYS A 131 -18.91 5.29 -12.75
N THR A 132 -19.14 5.65 -11.49
CA THR A 132 -18.25 5.34 -10.37
C THR A 132 -18.10 3.85 -10.19
N LYS A 133 -19.22 3.10 -10.16
CA LYS A 133 -19.20 1.64 -10.04
C LYS A 133 -18.38 0.99 -11.18
N ASN A 134 -18.64 1.43 -12.41
CA ASN A 134 -17.94 0.93 -13.60
C ASN A 134 -16.46 1.29 -13.59
N PHE A 135 -16.09 2.48 -13.12
CA PHE A 135 -14.68 2.88 -12.93
C PHE A 135 -13.97 2.03 -11.88
N LEU A 136 -14.58 1.80 -10.71
CA LEU A 136 -13.98 0.96 -9.67
C LEU A 136 -13.83 -0.50 -10.13
N GLN A 137 -14.79 -1.00 -10.92
CA GLN A 137 -14.68 -2.31 -11.58
C GLN A 137 -13.53 -2.33 -12.60
N LEU A 138 -13.40 -1.30 -13.45
CA LEU A 138 -12.29 -1.16 -14.40
C LEU A 138 -10.93 -1.23 -13.71
N VAL A 139 -10.74 -0.49 -12.62
CA VAL A 139 -9.49 -0.51 -11.83
C VAL A 139 -9.25 -1.90 -11.24
N SER A 140 -10.27 -2.50 -10.63
CA SER A 140 -10.19 -3.84 -10.03
C SER A 140 -9.79 -4.91 -11.04
N GLU A 141 -10.49 -4.98 -12.18
CA GLU A 141 -10.20 -5.95 -13.24
C GLU A 141 -8.80 -5.77 -13.81
N THR A 142 -8.35 -4.52 -13.94
CA THR A 142 -6.99 -4.23 -14.43
C THR A 142 -5.94 -4.71 -13.46
N VAL A 143 -6.10 -4.44 -12.16
CA VAL A 143 -5.17 -4.92 -11.12
C VAL A 143 -5.14 -6.46 -11.10
N TYR A 144 -6.30 -7.11 -11.17
CA TYR A 144 -6.41 -8.57 -11.17
C TYR A 144 -5.79 -9.22 -12.42
N LYS A 145 -6.23 -8.82 -13.62
CA LYS A 145 -5.80 -9.42 -14.90
C LYS A 145 -4.33 -9.14 -15.23
N SER A 146 -3.80 -7.99 -14.82
CA SER A 146 -2.39 -7.63 -15.08
C SER A 146 -1.41 -8.37 -14.18
N GLY A 147 -1.83 -8.81 -12.99
CA GLY A 147 -0.92 -9.36 -11.98
C GLY A 147 0.17 -8.38 -11.51
N ILE A 148 0.00 -7.06 -11.77
CA ILE A 148 1.06 -6.05 -11.57
C ILE A 148 1.58 -5.99 -10.13
N LEU A 149 0.74 -6.35 -9.16
CA LEU A 149 1.08 -6.35 -7.74
C LEU A 149 1.88 -7.58 -7.29
N ASP A 150 1.95 -8.64 -8.09
CA ASP A 150 2.63 -9.89 -7.72
C ASP A 150 4.13 -9.66 -7.54
N GLN A 151 4.77 -9.01 -8.51
CA GLN A 151 6.19 -8.70 -8.42
C GLN A 151 6.48 -7.71 -7.30
N LEU A 152 5.60 -6.73 -7.08
CA LEU A 152 5.75 -5.79 -5.96
C LEU A 152 5.73 -6.54 -4.63
N LEU A 153 4.80 -7.48 -4.44
CA LEU A 153 4.69 -8.27 -3.22
C LEU A 153 5.96 -9.08 -2.95
N GLU A 154 6.55 -9.70 -3.97
CA GLU A 154 7.80 -10.45 -3.81
C GLU A 154 8.97 -9.55 -3.39
N VAL A 155 9.03 -8.32 -3.89
CA VAL A 155 10.01 -7.32 -3.44
C VAL A 155 9.74 -6.89 -1.99
N GLN A 156 8.48 -6.71 -1.59
CA GLN A 156 8.12 -6.40 -0.19
C GLN A 156 8.54 -7.52 0.78
N LYS A 157 8.46 -8.79 0.35
CA LYS A 157 8.85 -9.98 1.13
C LYS A 157 10.37 -10.17 1.28
N LEU A 158 11.19 -9.31 0.64
CA LEU A 158 12.63 -9.26 0.96
C LEU A 158 12.87 -8.89 2.43
N ASP A 159 11.91 -8.22 3.08
CA ASP A 159 11.86 -8.09 4.55
C ASP A 159 11.46 -9.42 5.22
N LYS A 160 12.43 -10.32 5.34
CA LYS A 160 12.28 -11.64 5.98
C LYS A 160 12.38 -11.58 7.50
N PHE A 161 13.10 -10.58 8.01
CA PHE A 161 13.50 -10.51 9.42
C PHE A 161 12.55 -9.65 10.25
N ASP A 162 11.64 -8.91 9.61
CA ASP A 162 10.92 -7.80 10.23
C ASP A 162 11.90 -6.74 10.77
N ILE A 163 11.42 -5.55 11.08
CA ILE A 163 12.28 -4.53 11.69
C ILE A 163 12.82 -4.96 13.05
N GLU A 164 12.09 -5.80 13.80
CA GLU A 164 12.56 -6.37 15.08
C GLU A 164 13.79 -7.27 14.91
N GLY A 165 14.00 -7.90 13.74
CA GLY A 165 15.23 -8.64 13.46
C GLY A 165 16.28 -7.80 12.72
N ALA A 166 15.88 -7.07 11.68
CA ALA A 166 16.80 -6.33 10.81
C ALA A 166 17.55 -5.20 11.54
N ILE A 167 16.99 -4.69 12.65
CA ILE A 167 17.64 -3.65 13.45
C ILE A 167 18.96 -4.12 14.09
N HIS A 168 19.11 -5.42 14.39
CA HIS A 168 20.33 -5.97 14.97
C HIS A 168 21.49 -5.94 13.98
N ALA A 169 21.25 -6.43 12.77
CA ALA A 169 22.22 -6.36 11.67
C ALA A 169 22.59 -4.90 11.32
N TYR A 170 21.66 -3.95 11.48
CA TYR A 170 21.95 -2.53 11.30
C TYR A 170 23.00 -2.01 12.30
N TYR A 171 22.88 -2.36 13.58
CA TYR A 171 23.86 -1.94 14.59
C TYR A 171 25.24 -2.57 14.38
N ASP A 172 25.29 -3.82 13.88
CA ASP A 172 26.55 -4.46 13.48
C ASP A 172 27.22 -3.71 12.32
N ILE A 173 26.47 -3.33 11.29
CA ILE A 173 26.99 -2.61 10.12
C ILE A 173 27.60 -1.26 10.49
N ILE A 174 26.95 -0.51 11.39
CA ILE A 174 27.44 0.81 11.82
C ILE A 174 28.50 0.71 12.92
N SER A 175 28.86 -0.51 13.36
CA SER A 175 29.85 -0.76 14.41
C SER A 175 29.52 -0.06 15.73
N GLU A 176 28.23 0.00 16.09
CA GLU A 176 27.76 0.54 17.35
C GLU A 176 27.23 -0.57 18.27
N SER A 177 27.30 -0.37 19.60
CA SER A 177 26.68 -1.28 20.55
C SER A 177 25.17 -1.33 20.31
N CYS A 178 24.59 -2.52 20.16
CA CYS A 178 23.16 -2.68 19.90
C CYS A 178 22.32 -2.31 21.14
N PRO A 179 21.64 -1.15 21.16
CA PRO A 179 20.83 -0.73 22.31
C PRO A 179 19.61 -1.64 22.51
N VAL A 180 19.12 -2.27 21.43
CA VAL A 180 17.98 -3.20 21.50
C VAL A 180 18.29 -4.38 22.42
N CYS A 181 19.50 -4.94 22.32
CA CYS A 181 19.92 -6.04 23.21
C CYS A 181 20.10 -5.58 24.67
N GLY A 182 20.47 -4.31 24.90
CA GLY A 182 20.62 -3.76 26.25
C GLY A 182 19.29 -3.44 26.95
N GLU A 183 18.22 -3.17 26.19
CA GLU A 183 16.87 -2.95 26.72
C GLU A 183 16.15 -4.26 27.10
N LEU A 184 16.66 -5.42 26.64
CA LEU A 184 16.05 -6.72 26.77
C LEU A 184 16.64 -7.51 27.94
N GLY A 185 15.80 -8.18 28.74
CA GLY A 185 16.26 -9.10 29.80
C GLY A 185 17.02 -10.31 29.25
N GLU A 186 17.79 -11.01 30.11
CA GLU A 186 18.73 -12.09 29.72
C GLU A 186 18.11 -13.17 28.82
N GLU A 187 16.87 -13.61 29.08
CA GLU A 187 16.18 -14.64 28.29
C GLU A 187 15.88 -14.22 26.84
N VAL A 188 15.68 -12.93 26.60
CA VAL A 188 15.32 -12.39 25.28
C VAL A 188 16.58 -12.05 24.46
N SER A 189 17.70 -11.80 25.14
CA SER A 189 19.03 -11.58 24.53
C SER A 189 19.51 -12.77 23.70
N HIS A 190 19.25 -14.01 24.16
CA HIS A 190 19.65 -15.23 23.43
C HIS A 190 19.00 -15.36 22.05
N ARG A 191 17.79 -14.83 21.86
CA ARG A 191 17.06 -14.87 20.57
C ARG A 191 17.84 -14.15 19.46
N TYR A 192 18.44 -13.01 19.81
CA TYR A 192 19.12 -12.12 18.86
C TYR A 192 20.63 -12.32 18.81
N THR A 193 21.22 -13.03 19.78
CA THR A 193 22.66 -13.38 19.78
C THR A 193 23.08 -14.06 18.47
N SER A 194 22.20 -14.91 17.92
CA SER A 194 22.43 -15.55 16.62
C SER A 194 22.57 -14.57 15.45
N LEU A 195 21.91 -13.41 15.48
CA LEU A 195 22.04 -12.38 14.45
C LEU A 195 23.37 -11.63 14.56
N HIS A 196 23.85 -11.37 15.77
CA HIS A 196 25.14 -10.71 16.00
C HIS A 196 26.35 -11.63 15.71
N SER A 197 26.11 -12.92 15.44
CA SER A 197 27.16 -13.90 15.14
C SER A 197 27.27 -14.22 13.64
N ILE A 198 26.42 -13.62 12.79
CA ILE A 198 26.45 -13.88 11.34
C ILE A 198 27.59 -13.11 10.66
N PRO A 199 28.07 -13.59 9.49
CA PRO A 199 29.04 -12.86 8.69
C PRO A 199 28.56 -11.45 8.28
N MET A 200 29.49 -10.50 8.17
CA MET A 200 29.17 -9.09 7.87
C MET A 200 28.44 -8.92 6.53
N ASP A 201 28.76 -9.73 5.53
CA ASP A 201 28.08 -9.75 4.23
C ASP A 201 26.61 -10.21 4.34
N GLU A 202 26.31 -11.13 5.26
CA GLU A 202 24.93 -11.49 5.57
C GLU A 202 24.19 -10.33 6.27
N SER A 203 24.82 -9.66 7.25
CA SER A 203 24.24 -8.47 7.89
C SER A 203 23.94 -7.37 6.86
N LEU A 204 24.90 -7.06 5.98
CA LEU A 204 24.73 -6.11 4.87
C LEU A 204 23.57 -6.52 3.95
N LYS A 205 23.44 -7.81 3.64
CA LYS A 205 22.35 -8.33 2.82
C LYS A 205 21.00 -8.14 3.50
N ILE A 206 20.87 -8.47 4.79
CA ILE A 206 19.63 -8.30 5.56
C ILE A 206 19.15 -6.84 5.51
N VAL A 207 20.04 -5.90 5.80
CA VAL A 207 19.67 -4.48 5.85
C VAL A 207 19.40 -3.91 4.46
N LYS A 208 20.18 -4.30 3.44
CA LYS A 208 19.91 -3.92 2.05
C LYS A 208 18.53 -4.41 1.60
N ASP A 209 18.23 -5.69 1.82
CA ASP A 209 16.95 -6.30 1.44
C ASP A 209 15.79 -5.63 2.19
N TYR A 210 15.97 -5.28 3.47
CA TYR A 210 15.00 -4.52 4.25
C TYR A 210 14.73 -3.13 3.64
N LEU A 211 15.75 -2.37 3.26
CA LEU A 211 15.59 -1.03 2.69
C LEU A 211 14.94 -1.07 1.30
N VAL A 212 15.24 -2.08 0.49
CA VAL A 212 14.54 -2.35 -0.78
C VAL A 212 13.07 -2.67 -0.53
N ALA A 213 12.77 -3.56 0.42
CA ALA A 213 11.40 -3.86 0.82
C ALA A 213 10.66 -2.62 1.37
N ALA A 214 11.33 -1.79 2.17
CA ALA A 214 10.77 -0.55 2.70
C ALA A 214 10.44 0.48 1.60
N THR A 215 11.21 0.46 0.50
CA THR A 215 10.91 1.25 -0.70
C THR A 215 9.65 0.72 -1.39
N ALA A 216 9.56 -0.60 -1.62
CA ALA A 216 8.39 -1.24 -2.23
C ALA A 216 7.10 -1.16 -1.37
N LYS A 217 7.21 -1.03 -0.04
CA LYS A 217 6.06 -0.85 0.87
C LYS A 217 5.51 0.58 0.86
N ASP A 218 6.24 1.55 0.31
CA ASP A 218 5.90 2.98 0.36
C ASP A 218 5.81 3.63 -1.04
N CYS A 219 6.03 2.86 -2.10
CA CYS A 219 5.84 3.31 -3.47
C CYS A 219 4.36 3.48 -3.82
N SER A 220 4.08 4.09 -4.95
CA SER A 220 2.72 4.25 -5.49
C SER A 220 2.61 3.56 -6.84
N LEU A 221 1.47 2.95 -7.12
CA LEU A 221 1.10 2.39 -8.42
C LEU A 221 0.22 3.40 -9.14
N MET A 222 0.65 3.85 -10.33
CA MET A 222 -0.16 4.68 -11.20
C MET A 222 -0.64 3.87 -12.39
N ILE A 223 -1.96 3.86 -12.63
CA ILE A 223 -2.58 3.19 -13.78
C ILE A 223 -3.32 4.25 -14.59
N SER A 224 -2.95 4.42 -15.85
CA SER A 224 -3.61 5.34 -16.79
C SER A 224 -4.44 4.56 -17.79
N PHE A 225 -5.65 5.02 -18.05
CA PHE A 225 -6.63 4.43 -18.96
C PHE A 225 -7.00 5.40 -20.07
N ARG A 226 -7.16 4.85 -21.28
CA ARG A 226 -7.71 5.56 -22.43
C ARG A 226 -8.82 4.70 -23.07
N PRO A 227 -10.03 5.23 -23.28
CA PRO A 227 -11.05 4.53 -24.06
C PRO A 227 -10.53 4.23 -25.47
N ARG A 228 -10.80 3.02 -25.96
CA ARG A 228 -10.50 2.62 -27.34
C ARG A 228 -11.71 2.94 -28.23
N ALA A 229 -11.45 3.43 -29.43
CA ALA A 229 -12.47 3.59 -30.47
C ALA A 229 -12.75 2.25 -31.17
N ASP A 230 -13.98 2.05 -31.66
CA ASP A 230 -14.35 0.84 -32.38
C ASP A 230 -13.48 0.66 -33.63
N GLY A 231 -12.93 -0.55 -33.82
CA GLY A 231 -12.10 -0.90 -34.98
C GLY A 231 -10.61 -0.57 -34.89
N ASP A 232 -10.13 -0.02 -33.76
CA ASP A 232 -8.70 0.26 -33.55
C ASP A 232 -7.90 -1.02 -33.21
N LEU A 233 -6.78 -1.24 -33.90
CA LEU A 233 -5.80 -2.29 -33.61
C LEU A 233 -4.98 -1.86 -32.37
N GLY A 234 -5.61 -1.83 -31.21
CA GLY A 234 -5.01 -1.20 -30.04
C GLY A 234 -3.97 -2.05 -29.31
N SER A 235 -3.52 -1.54 -28.16
CA SER A 235 -2.47 -2.12 -27.32
C SER A 235 -2.77 -3.56 -26.86
N PRO A 236 -1.74 -4.43 -26.71
CA PRO A 236 -1.91 -5.71 -26.02
C PRO A 236 -2.30 -5.52 -24.55
N TYR A 237 -1.99 -4.37 -23.95
CA TYR A 237 -2.43 -3.99 -22.61
C TYR A 237 -3.77 -3.27 -22.67
N ASN A 238 -4.83 -4.06 -22.63
CA ASN A 238 -6.20 -3.56 -22.60
C ASN A 238 -7.06 -4.35 -21.62
N VAL A 239 -8.18 -3.77 -21.25
CA VAL A 239 -9.21 -4.38 -20.41
C VAL A 239 -10.57 -4.06 -21.04
N HIS A 240 -11.39 -5.10 -21.19
CA HIS A 240 -12.76 -4.96 -21.65
C HIS A 240 -13.69 -4.96 -20.44
N LEU A 241 -14.48 -3.90 -20.28
CA LEU A 241 -15.45 -3.73 -19.21
C LEU A 241 -16.84 -4.09 -19.71
N GLU A 242 -17.29 -5.30 -19.35
CA GLU A 242 -18.56 -5.88 -19.84
C GLU A 242 -19.78 -5.00 -19.50
N SER A 243 -19.78 -4.38 -18.31
CA SER A 243 -20.92 -3.57 -17.83
C SER A 243 -21.23 -2.35 -18.70
N THR A 244 -20.26 -1.89 -19.50
CA THR A 244 -20.37 -0.71 -20.37
C THR A 244 -20.16 -1.04 -21.84
N ASN A 245 -19.78 -2.30 -22.13
CA ASN A 245 -19.27 -2.73 -23.43
C ASN A 245 -18.17 -1.78 -23.97
N GLN A 246 -17.29 -1.29 -23.09
CA GLN A 246 -16.15 -0.44 -23.45
C GLN A 246 -14.83 -1.19 -23.28
N THR A 247 -13.88 -0.93 -24.16
CA THR A 247 -12.50 -1.40 -24.03
C THR A 247 -11.59 -0.22 -23.72
N PHE A 248 -10.68 -0.40 -22.77
CA PHE A 248 -9.70 0.60 -22.37
C PHE A 248 -8.30 0.07 -22.60
N ASP A 249 -7.47 0.87 -23.28
CA ASP A 249 -6.03 0.69 -23.21
C ASP A 249 -5.54 1.16 -21.84
N TYR A 250 -4.59 0.46 -21.24
CA TYR A 250 -3.99 0.90 -19.99
C TYR A 250 -2.47 0.85 -19.99
N LYS A 251 -1.87 1.68 -19.14
CA LYS A 251 -0.46 1.63 -18.77
C LYS A 251 -0.34 1.71 -17.25
N ALA A 252 0.40 0.78 -16.66
CA ALA A 252 0.72 0.78 -15.24
C ALA A 252 2.19 1.16 -15.02
N SER A 253 2.50 1.89 -13.95
CA SER A 253 3.87 2.27 -13.59
C SER A 253 3.98 2.47 -12.07
N PHE A 254 5.10 2.03 -11.50
CA PHE A 254 5.43 2.34 -10.11
C PHE A 254 6.19 3.67 -10.04
N ILE A 255 5.82 4.51 -9.08
CA ILE A 255 6.46 5.80 -8.76
C ILE A 255 6.87 5.82 -7.28
N ASP A 256 7.61 6.85 -6.85
CA ASP A 256 8.14 6.99 -5.49
C ASP A 256 9.11 5.84 -5.09
N LEU A 257 9.98 5.41 -6.01
CA LEU A 257 10.94 4.31 -5.82
C LEU A 257 12.31 4.76 -5.27
N ASP A 258 12.37 5.92 -4.62
CA ASP A 258 13.61 6.42 -4.02
C ASP A 258 14.06 5.51 -2.86
N LEU A 259 15.33 5.10 -2.90
CA LEU A 259 15.90 4.22 -1.89
C LEU A 259 15.81 4.86 -0.50
N LYS A 260 15.31 4.10 0.48
CA LYS A 260 15.24 4.56 1.87
C LYS A 260 16.66 4.70 2.45
N PRO A 261 17.01 5.86 3.06
CA PRO A 261 18.33 6.04 3.67
C PRO A 261 18.59 5.07 4.83
N LEU A 262 19.82 4.54 4.92
CA LEU A 262 20.25 3.62 5.97
C LEU A 262 19.94 4.13 7.39
N LYS A 263 20.18 5.43 7.65
CA LYS A 263 19.89 6.08 8.93
C LYS A 263 18.42 6.05 9.37
N LYS A 264 17.49 5.65 8.49
CA LYS A 264 16.06 5.48 8.86
C LYS A 264 15.79 4.19 9.62
N MET A 265 16.71 3.20 9.65
CA MET A 265 16.51 1.93 10.37
C MET A 265 16.08 2.14 11.82
N GLY A 266 16.81 2.96 12.60
CA GLY A 266 16.43 3.28 13.97
C GLY A 266 15.04 3.96 14.06
N LYS A 267 14.71 4.86 13.12
CA LYS A 267 13.38 5.49 13.08
C LYS A 267 12.26 4.50 12.77
N TYR A 268 12.51 3.53 11.89
CA TYR A 268 11.55 2.49 11.55
C TYR A 268 11.28 1.57 12.74
N TYR A 269 12.33 1.20 13.48
CA TYR A 269 12.21 0.41 14.70
C TYR A 269 11.39 1.14 15.77
N GLU A 270 11.69 2.41 16.03
CA GLU A 270 10.94 3.22 17.01
C GLU A 270 9.48 3.45 16.60
N LEU A 271 9.23 3.70 15.31
CA LEU A 271 7.86 3.83 14.80
C LEU A 271 7.08 2.53 14.95
N ASP A 272 7.72 1.38 14.70
CA ASP A 272 7.09 0.07 14.87
C ASP A 272 6.72 -0.20 16.33
N LYS A 273 7.65 0.03 17.28
CA LYS A 273 7.38 -0.05 18.73
C LYS A 273 6.19 0.81 19.13
N LYS A 274 6.12 2.06 18.67
CA LYS A 274 5.00 2.97 18.96
C LYS A 274 3.67 2.42 18.47
N ILE A 275 3.65 1.85 17.27
CA ILE A 275 2.43 1.38 16.62
C ILE A 275 1.89 0.13 17.28
N VAL A 276 2.75 -0.85 17.55
CA VAL A 276 2.36 -2.07 18.25
C VAL A 276 1.90 -1.75 19.66
N ARG A 277 2.60 -0.87 20.38
CA ARG A 277 2.23 -0.43 21.73
C ARG A 277 0.89 0.30 21.76
N CYS A 278 0.64 1.19 20.80
CA CYS A 278 -0.63 1.90 20.69
C CYS A 278 -1.77 0.91 20.42
N TYR A 279 -1.61 0.03 19.44
CA TYR A 279 -2.63 -0.94 19.06
C TYR A 279 -2.97 -1.95 20.17
N THR A 280 -1.98 -2.42 20.92
CA THR A 280 -2.21 -3.35 22.04
C THR A 280 -2.89 -2.68 23.23
N LYS A 281 -2.54 -1.43 23.55
CA LYS A 281 -3.17 -0.65 24.64
C LYS A 281 -4.62 -0.29 24.37
N ASP A 282 -4.99 0.00 23.13
CA ASP A 282 -6.38 0.32 22.74
C ASP A 282 -7.32 -0.89 22.84
N GLY A 283 -6.81 -2.03 23.31
CA GLY A 283 -7.58 -3.26 23.48
C GLY A 283 -7.94 -3.84 22.13
N GLY A 284 -6.93 -4.33 21.39
CA GLY A 284 -7.05 -5.07 20.11
C GLY A 284 -7.98 -6.30 20.11
N HIS A 285 -8.87 -6.42 21.10
CA HIS A 285 -10.02 -7.30 21.20
C HIS A 285 -11.36 -6.63 20.80
N ARG A 286 -11.45 -5.30 20.71
CA ARG A 286 -12.71 -4.59 20.35
C ARG A 286 -13.03 -4.58 18.85
N THR A 287 -12.13 -5.04 17.99
CA THR A 287 -12.32 -5.08 16.53
C THR A 287 -12.50 -6.51 15.98
N ARG A 288 -12.97 -7.45 16.81
CA ARG A 288 -13.63 -8.68 16.33
C ARG A 288 -15.13 -8.39 16.09
N SER A 289 -15.46 -7.61 15.06
CA SER A 289 -16.77 -7.64 14.39
C SER A 289 -16.65 -8.74 13.32
N ARG A 290 -17.35 -9.87 13.45
CA ARG A 290 -18.73 -10.10 12.99
C ARG A 290 -18.97 -9.60 11.57
#